data_AF-A0A6P1NSL0-F1
#
_entry.id   AF-A0A6P1NSL0-F1
#
_cell.length_a   1.000
_cell.length_b   1.000
_cell.length_c   1.000
_cell.angle_alpha   90.00
_cell.angle_beta   90.00
_cell.angle_gamma   90.00
#
_symmetry.space_group_name_H-M   'P 1'
#
loop_
_entity.id
_entity.type
_entity.pdbx_description
1 polymer ?
#
loop_
_entity_poly.entity_id
_entity_poly.type
_entity_poly.pdbx_seq_one_letter_code
_entity_poly.pdbx_strand_id
1 'polypeptide(L)'
;MHLTGWWTKDEEGFMEFETSQLQRLYEAITEQYHAAYEACLLATEDEELAYENALEKGYEMITNTKLINGEEEFATTYHTPSFVLDVWYEKDSYTQKRVYDKGFLQVLKK
;
A
#
# COMPACT_ATOMS: atom_id res chain seq x y z
N MET A 1 10.32 3.51 13.00
CA MET A 1 8.91 3.35 13.45
C MET A 1 8.34 2.18 12.70
N HIS A 2 7.62 1.30 13.38
CA HIS A 2 6.94 0.15 12.79
C HIS A 2 5.54 0.07 13.38
N LEU A 3 4.52 0.17 12.54
CA LEU A 3 3.12 0.07 12.91
C LEU A 3 2.45 -1.00 12.06
N THR A 4 1.60 -1.81 12.67
CA THR A 4 0.85 -2.87 12.01
C THR A 4 -0.59 -2.79 12.49
N GLY A 5 -1.52 -3.22 11.65
CA GLY A 5 -2.90 -3.41 12.08
C GLY A 5 -3.79 -3.94 10.98
N TRP A 6 -5.08 -4.01 11.26
CA TRP A 6 -6.08 -4.45 10.31
C TRP A 6 -6.76 -3.28 9.60
N TRP A 7 -7.34 -3.59 8.44
CA TRP A 7 -8.28 -2.74 7.73
C TRP A 7 -9.49 -3.58 7.30
N THR A 8 -10.64 -2.93 7.20
CA THR A 8 -11.87 -3.49 6.64
C THR A 8 -12.43 -2.53 5.60
N LYS A 9 -13.27 -3.02 4.70
CA LYS A 9 -13.92 -2.25 3.66
C LYS A 9 -15.38 -2.63 3.59
N ASP A 10 -16.26 -1.63 3.64
CA ASP A 10 -17.70 -1.86 3.53
C ASP A 10 -18.17 -2.05 2.07
N GLU A 11 -19.48 -2.25 1.89
CA GLU A 11 -20.10 -2.44 0.57
C GLU A 11 -20.01 -1.20 -0.32
N GLU A 12 -19.87 -0.01 0.27
CA GLU A 12 -19.73 1.27 -0.45
C GLU A 12 -18.27 1.57 -0.81
N GLY A 13 -17.33 0.78 -0.28
CA GLY A 13 -15.90 0.89 -0.54
C GLY A 13 -15.14 1.75 0.48
N PHE A 14 -15.79 2.19 1.56
CA PHE A 14 -15.11 2.93 2.63
C PHE A 14 -14.24 2.00 3.45
N MET A 15 -13.00 2.44 3.68
CA MET A 15 -12.04 1.69 4.47
C MET A 15 -12.05 2.16 5.93
N GLU A 16 -12.18 1.22 6.85
CA GLU A 16 -11.95 1.42 8.28
C GLU A 16 -10.62 0.76 8.68
N PHE A 17 -9.95 1.35 9.67
CA PHE A 17 -8.65 0.90 10.14
C PHE A 17 -8.66 0.72 11.66
N GLU A 18 -7.84 -0.20 12.15
CA GLU A 18 -7.72 -0.48 13.59
C GLU A 18 -7.47 0.76 14.44
N THR A 19 -6.71 1.72 13.91
CA THR A 19 -6.46 2.99 14.58
C THR A 19 -6.53 4.16 13.60
N SER A 20 -6.92 5.33 14.10
CA SER A 20 -6.88 6.58 13.34
C SER A 20 -5.46 6.96 12.88
N GLN A 21 -4.43 6.49 13.59
CA GLN A 21 -3.04 6.67 13.16
C GLN A 21 -2.71 5.87 11.90
N LEU A 22 -3.16 4.61 11.83
CA LEU A 22 -2.97 3.77 10.64
C LEU A 22 -3.70 4.35 9.43
N GLN A 23 -4.95 4.81 9.62
CA GLN A 23 -5.71 5.48 8.57
C GLN A 23 -4.95 6.69 8.01
N ARG A 24 -4.52 7.62 8.87
CA ARG A 24 -3.80 8.83 8.43
C ARG A 24 -2.50 8.50 7.71
N LEU A 25 -1.77 7.46 8.15
CA LEU A 25 -0.54 7.03 7.49
C LEU A 25 -0.81 6.38 6.14
N TYR A 26 -1.83 5.53 6.05
CA TYR A 26 -2.27 4.94 4.79
C TYR A 26 -2.62 6.03 3.78
N GLU A 27 -3.51 6.95 4.16
CA GLU A 27 -3.94 8.09 3.32
C GLU A 27 -2.74 8.94 2.90
N ALA A 28 -1.90 9.37 3.86
CA ALA A 28 -0.77 10.23 3.54
C ALA A 28 0.30 9.55 2.65
N ILE A 29 0.55 8.26 2.81
CA ILE A 29 1.55 7.52 2.02
C ILE A 29 1.03 7.30 0.59
N THR A 30 -0.23 6.87 0.46
CA THR A 30 -0.85 6.63 -0.84
C THR A 30 -1.04 7.93 -1.62
N GLU A 31 -1.50 9.00 -0.97
CA GLU A 31 -1.61 10.33 -1.57
C GLU A 31 -0.25 10.86 -2.05
N GLN A 32 0.81 10.72 -1.25
CA GLN A 32 2.16 11.12 -1.66
C GLN A 32 2.64 10.37 -2.90
N TYR A 33 2.40 9.06 -2.97
CA TYR A 33 2.75 8.27 -4.15
C TYR A 33 1.96 8.75 -5.38
N HIS A 34 0.63 8.86 -5.28
CA HIS A 34 -0.21 9.25 -6.40
C HIS A 34 0.11 10.67 -6.89
N ALA A 35 0.28 11.63 -5.99
CA ALA A 35 0.64 13.00 -6.35
C ALA A 35 2.00 13.07 -7.06
N ALA A 36 3.00 12.30 -6.60
CA ALA A 36 4.31 12.26 -7.25
C ALA A 36 4.24 11.62 -8.64
N TYR A 37 3.51 10.50 -8.77
CA TYR A 37 3.33 9.82 -10.04
C TYR A 37 2.54 10.67 -11.04
N GLU A 38 1.45 11.30 -10.62
CA GLU A 38 0.64 12.20 -11.45
C GLU A 38 1.45 13.40 -11.94
N ALA A 39 2.27 13.99 -11.07
CA ALA A 39 3.17 15.09 -11.46
C ALA A 39 4.18 14.64 -12.53
N CYS A 40 4.70 13.42 -12.42
CA CYS A 40 5.57 12.83 -13.44
C CYS A 40 4.81 12.57 -14.75
N LEU A 41 3.61 12.00 -14.68
CA LEU A 41 2.76 11.72 -15.84
C LEU A 41 2.37 12.98 -16.61
N LEU A 42 2.04 14.07 -15.90
CA LEU A 42 1.76 15.36 -16.52
C LEU A 42 2.98 15.98 -17.20
N ALA A 43 4.19 15.66 -16.74
CA ALA A 43 5.43 16.20 -17.29
C ALA A 43 5.94 15.40 -18.50
N THR A 44 5.75 14.08 -18.52
CA THR A 44 6.23 13.21 -19.59
C THR A 44 5.17 12.92 -20.65
N GLU A 45 3.88 12.99 -20.28
CA GLU A 45 2.74 12.49 -21.08
C GLU A 45 2.90 11.02 -21.51
N ASP A 46 3.75 10.27 -20.81
CA ASP A 46 4.11 8.89 -21.09
C ASP A 46 4.19 8.12 -19.77
N GLU A 47 3.43 7.02 -19.65
CA GLU A 47 3.28 6.25 -18.42
C GLU A 47 4.56 5.52 -18.00
N GLU A 48 5.36 5.03 -18.96
CA GLU A 48 6.59 4.30 -18.68
C GLU A 48 7.66 5.27 -18.17
N LEU A 49 7.84 6.40 -18.85
CA LEU A 49 8.75 7.45 -18.41
C LEU A 49 8.28 8.09 -17.09
N ALA A 50 6.98 8.22 -16.86
CA ALA A 50 6.43 8.71 -15.60
C ALA A 50 6.77 7.76 -14.44
N TYR A 51 6.61 6.46 -14.67
CA TYR A 51 6.97 5.43 -13.70
C TYR A 51 8.45 5.46 -13.37
N GLU A 52 9.33 5.49 -14.38
CA GLU A 52 10.79 5.58 -14.19
C GLU A 52 11.17 6.84 -13.39
N ASN A 53 10.61 7.99 -13.75
CA ASN A 53 10.87 9.24 -13.03
C ASN A 53 10.36 9.24 -11.58
N ALA A 54 9.21 8.61 -11.32
CA ALA A 54 8.69 8.46 -9.96
C ALA A 54 9.60 7.51 -9.14
N LEU A 55 10.05 6.42 -9.76
CA LEU A 55 10.98 5.46 -9.17
C LEU A 55 12.31 6.11 -8.80
N GLU A 56 12.89 6.95 -9.67
CA GLU A 56 14.10 7.73 -9.38
C GLU A 56 13.93 8.66 -8.17
N LYS A 57 12.72 9.18 -7.97
CA LYS A 57 12.35 10.01 -6.80
C LYS A 57 12.06 9.19 -5.55
N GLY A 58 12.13 7.86 -5.62
CA GLY A 58 11.89 6.95 -4.51
C GLY A 58 10.42 6.61 -4.27
N TYR A 59 9.56 6.83 -5.28
CA TYR A 59 8.15 6.49 -5.26
C TYR A 59 7.88 5.28 -6.14
N GLU A 60 7.30 4.23 -5.58
CA GLU A 60 7.03 2.99 -6.31
C GLU A 60 5.80 2.30 -5.72
N MET A 61 4.97 1.70 -6.57
CA MET A 61 3.87 0.83 -6.16
C MET A 61 4.06 -0.54 -6.83
N ILE A 62 4.24 -1.58 -6.01
CA ILE A 62 4.48 -2.94 -6.49
C ILE A 62 3.43 -3.85 -5.89
N THR A 63 2.85 -4.75 -6.68
CA THR A 63 2.00 -5.83 -6.17
C THR A 63 2.67 -7.16 -6.43
N ASN A 64 3.08 -7.86 -5.37
CA ASN A 64 3.77 -9.14 -5.47
C ASN A 64 3.58 -10.01 -4.22
N THR A 65 4.05 -11.25 -4.30
CA THR A 65 4.17 -12.12 -3.12
C THR A 65 5.47 -11.80 -2.38
N LYS A 66 5.40 -11.59 -1.06
CA LYS A 66 6.55 -11.36 -0.19
C LYS A 66 6.35 -12.00 1.18
N LEU A 67 7.44 -12.24 1.89
CA LEU A 67 7.40 -12.77 3.25
C LEU A 67 7.06 -11.63 4.23
N ILE A 68 5.93 -11.75 4.93
CA ILE A 68 5.49 -10.83 5.99
C ILE A 68 5.21 -11.67 7.24
N ASN A 69 5.85 -11.35 8.36
CA ASN A 69 5.67 -12.07 9.64
C ASN A 69 5.88 -13.61 9.55
N GLY A 70 6.71 -14.07 8.62
CA GLY A 70 6.99 -15.49 8.43
C GLY A 70 6.01 -16.22 7.50
N GLU A 71 5.05 -15.52 6.92
CA GLU A 71 4.09 -16.07 5.96
C GLU A 71 4.23 -15.39 4.59
N GLU A 72 3.97 -16.14 3.52
CA GLU A 72 3.91 -15.58 2.17
C GLU A 72 2.58 -14.84 1.99
N GLU A 73 2.68 -13.53 1.81
CA GLU A 73 1.55 -12.63 1.59
C GLU A 73 1.61 -12.00 0.21
N PHE A 74 0.44 -11.91 -0.43
CA PHE A 74 0.29 -11.17 -1.67
C PHE A 74 -0.13 -9.75 -1.33
N ALA A 75 0.84 -8.85 -1.39
CA ALA A 75 0.71 -7.50 -0.87
C ALA A 75 0.90 -6.47 -1.99
N THR A 76 0.15 -5.36 -1.88
CA THR A 76 0.48 -4.12 -2.56
C THR A 76 1.38 -3.30 -1.65
N THR A 77 2.56 -2.97 -2.15
CA THR A 77 3.61 -2.22 -1.45
C THR A 77 3.72 -0.83 -2.05
N TYR A 78 3.59 0.20 -1.23
CA TYR A 78 3.91 1.58 -1.59
C TYR A 78 5.24 1.97 -0.96
N HIS A 79 6.19 2.37 -1.81
CA HIS A 79 7.43 3.00 -1.40
C HIS A 79 7.31 4.51 -1.57
N THR A 80 7.75 5.23 -0.55
CA THR A 80 8.02 6.68 -0.59
C THR A 80 9.43 6.93 -0.06
N PRO A 81 9.98 8.14 -0.16
CA PRO A 81 11.29 8.46 0.43
C PRO A 81 11.37 8.20 1.94
N SER A 82 10.26 8.31 2.66
CA SER A 82 10.24 8.21 4.12
C SER A 82 9.62 6.92 4.66
N PHE A 83 8.80 6.23 3.87
CA PHE A 83 8.01 5.09 4.34
C PHE A 83 7.96 3.94 3.34
N VAL A 84 7.66 2.76 3.86
CA VAL A 84 7.16 1.59 3.13
C VAL A 84 5.84 1.20 3.77
N LEU A 85 4.80 1.09 2.96
CA LEU A 85 3.47 0.62 3.36
C LEU A 85 3.20 -0.68 2.61
N ASP A 86 2.96 -1.76 3.32
CA ASP A 86 2.45 -3.00 2.75
C ASP A 86 0.98 -3.15 3.13
N VAL A 87 0.15 -3.53 2.17
CA VAL A 87 -1.29 -3.80 2.36
C VAL A 87 -1.61 -5.15 1.73
N TRP A 88 -2.22 -6.05 2.49
CA TRP A 88 -2.62 -7.37 2.00
C TRP A 88 -3.96 -7.81 2.57
N TYR A 89 -4.60 -8.76 1.91
CA TYR A 89 -5.91 -9.30 2.30
C TYR A 89 -5.76 -10.39 3.36
N GLU A 90 -6.73 -10.49 4.25
CA GLU A 90 -6.84 -11.64 5.15
C GLU A 90 -7.17 -12.90 4.34
N LYS A 91 -6.67 -14.05 4.79
CA LYS A 91 -7.04 -15.37 4.25
C LYS A 91 -8.08 -16.00 5.16
N ASP A 92 -9.15 -16.52 4.57
CA ASP A 92 -10.13 -17.33 5.30
C ASP A 92 -9.44 -18.56 5.91
N SER A 93 -9.62 -18.77 7.21
CA SER A 93 -8.87 -19.78 7.97
C SER A 93 -9.09 -21.21 7.47
N TYR A 94 -10.24 -21.49 6.85
CA TYR A 94 -10.58 -22.83 6.36
C TYR A 94 -10.18 -23.04 4.89
N THR A 95 -10.52 -22.09 4.02
CA THR A 95 -10.33 -22.21 2.57
C THR A 95 -9.00 -21.64 2.08
N GLN A 96 -8.30 -20.87 2.92
CA GLN A 96 -7.07 -20.15 2.58
C GLN A 96 -7.24 -19.16 1.40
N LYS A 97 -8.48 -18.83 1.06
CA LYS A 97 -8.81 -17.84 0.03
C LYS A 97 -8.76 -16.43 0.62
N ARG A 98 -8.33 -15.46 -0.18
CA ARG A 98 -8.33 -14.04 0.20
C ARG A 98 -9.76 -13.54 0.38
N VAL A 99 -9.98 -12.80 1.46
CA VAL A 99 -11.22 -12.08 1.73
C VAL A 99 -11.02 -10.63 1.30
N TYR A 100 -11.76 -10.17 0.29
CA TYR A 100 -11.48 -8.88 -0.39
C TYR A 100 -12.07 -7.65 0.31
N ASP A 101 -12.71 -7.83 1.46
CA ASP A 101 -13.31 -6.80 2.29
C ASP A 101 -12.51 -6.54 3.58
N LYS A 102 -11.40 -7.27 3.81
CA LYS A 102 -10.56 -7.07 5.00
C LYS A 102 -9.16 -7.57 4.81
N GLY A 103 -8.28 -7.07 5.66
CA GLY A 103 -6.90 -7.52 5.68
C GLY A 103 -6.06 -6.77 6.68
N PHE A 104 -4.78 -6.71 6.37
CA PHE A 104 -3.77 -6.14 7.23
C PHE A 104 -2.93 -5.15 6.46
N LEU A 105 -2.28 -4.27 7.21
CA LEU A 105 -1.26 -3.38 6.71
C LEU A 105 -0.10 -3.28 7.69
N GLN A 106 1.08 -2.98 7.17
CA GLN A 106 2.23 -2.56 7.95
C GLN A 106 2.86 -1.30 7.37
N VAL A 107 3.25 -0.40 8.25
CA VAL A 107 3.95 0.85 7.92
C VAL A 107 5.32 0.82 8.58
N LEU A 108 6.34 0.89 7.75
CA LEU A 108 7.75 0.95 8.13
C LEU A 108 8.28 2.34 7.77
N LYS A 109 8.83 3.06 8.75
CA LYS A 109 9.60 4.27 8.49
C LYS A 109 11.04 3.89 8.11
N LYS A 110 11.53 4.42 6.99
CA LYS A 110 12.92 4.25 6.51
C LYS A 110 13.92 4.96 7.43
#